data_AF-A0A1Z2XMM9-F1
#
_entry.id   AF-A0A1Z2XMM9-F1
#
_cell.length_a   1.000
_cell.length_b   1.000
_cell.length_c   1.000
_cell.angle_alpha   90.00
_cell.angle_beta   90.00
_cell.angle_gamma   90.00
#
_symmetry.space_group_name_H-M   'P 1'
#
loop_
_entity.id
_entity.type
_entity.pdbx_description
1 polymer ?
#
loop_
_entity_poly.entity_id
_entity_poly.type
_entity_poly.pdbx_seq_one_letter_code
_entity_poly.pdbx_strand_id
1 'polypeptide(L)'
;MKILASELSSLLYNEGASLAGFGDISALGHDGYTSCVALAVKIPAGVIAGIKDGPTREYFDQYRTLNSRLDSLAKLAAKYLSERGHRALAQTTTAVAESAGYRTSRESLVDVEACRSSARALAWERLHERITLCGKCIEVCPYTRAYLKKENML
;
A
#
# COMPACT_ATOMS: atom_id res chain seq x y z
N MET A 1 -15.50 -19.65 -15.59
CA MET A 1 -16.62 -19.29 -14.69
C MET A 1 -16.62 -17.78 -14.47
N LYS A 2 -17.78 -17.10 -14.54
CA LYS A 2 -17.87 -15.65 -14.20
C LYS A 2 -17.69 -15.49 -12.70
N ILE A 3 -16.89 -14.52 -12.27
CA ILE A 3 -16.67 -14.19 -10.85
C ILE A 3 -17.46 -12.93 -10.54
N LEU A 4 -18.23 -12.95 -9.45
CA LEU A 4 -18.90 -11.76 -8.96
C LEU A 4 -17.92 -10.94 -8.13
N ALA A 5 -17.70 -9.68 -8.50
CA ALA A 5 -16.83 -8.77 -7.76
C ALA A 5 -17.24 -8.62 -6.29
N SER A 6 -18.53 -8.74 -5.99
CA SER A 6 -19.08 -8.71 -4.64
C SER A 6 -18.62 -9.89 -3.78
N GLU A 7 -18.49 -11.09 -4.34
CA GLU A 7 -18.04 -12.27 -3.59
C GLU A 7 -16.58 -12.13 -3.16
N LEU A 8 -15.71 -11.74 -4.10
CA LEU A 8 -14.30 -11.53 -3.81
C LEU A 8 -14.12 -10.33 -2.85
N SER A 9 -14.90 -9.27 -3.00
CA SER A 9 -14.89 -8.14 -2.04
C SER A 9 -15.24 -8.59 -0.62
N SER A 10 -16.33 -9.36 -0.46
CA SER A 10 -16.74 -9.87 0.85
C SER A 10 -15.68 -10.75 1.48
N LEU A 11 -15.04 -11.64 0.70
CA LEU A 11 -13.92 -12.44 1.17
C LEU A 11 -12.77 -11.55 1.67
N LEU A 12 -12.35 -10.57 0.87
CA LEU A 12 -11.24 -9.68 1.20
C LEU A 12 -11.54 -8.81 2.44
N TYR A 13 -12.77 -8.32 2.59
CA TYR A 13 -13.19 -7.55 3.76
C TYR A 13 -13.27 -8.41 5.03
N ASN A 14 -13.70 -9.66 4.92
CA ASN A 14 -13.71 -10.59 6.06
C ASN A 14 -12.29 -10.89 6.56
N GLU A 15 -11.31 -10.94 5.66
CA GLU A 15 -9.88 -11.07 5.99
C GLU A 15 -9.22 -9.72 6.33
N GLY A 16 -10.04 -8.66 6.31
CA GLY A 16 -9.80 -7.31 6.78
C GLY A 16 -8.90 -6.45 5.89
N ALA A 17 -9.09 -6.57 4.58
CA ALA A 17 -8.94 -5.41 3.72
C ALA A 17 -9.83 -4.26 4.23
N SER A 18 -9.34 -3.03 4.16
CA SER A 18 -10.13 -1.82 4.42
C SER A 18 -10.81 -1.28 3.17
N LEU A 19 -10.25 -1.58 2.00
CA LEU A 19 -10.82 -1.28 0.69
C LEU A 19 -10.35 -2.33 -0.32
N ALA A 20 -11.24 -2.72 -1.23
CA ALA A 20 -10.91 -3.51 -2.41
C ALA A 20 -11.56 -2.86 -3.64
N GLY A 21 -10.83 -2.84 -4.75
CA GLY A 21 -11.29 -2.31 -6.03
C GLY A 21 -10.89 -3.22 -7.19
N PHE A 22 -11.63 -3.15 -8.28
CA PHE A 22 -11.39 -3.95 -9.49
C PHE A 22 -11.32 -3.02 -10.68
N GLY A 23 -10.37 -3.29 -11.59
CA GLY A 23 -10.17 -2.49 -12.79
C GLY A 23 -9.89 -3.35 -14.00
N ASP A 24 -10.29 -2.85 -15.17
CA ASP A 24 -9.81 -3.36 -16.45
C ASP A 24 -8.42 -2.78 -16.72
N ILE A 25 -7.47 -3.65 -17.06
CA ILE A 25 -6.10 -3.29 -17.44
C ILE A 25 -5.73 -3.85 -18.82
N SER A 26 -6.72 -4.25 -19.62
CA SER A 26 -6.50 -4.84 -20.94
C SER A 26 -5.68 -3.93 -21.85
N ALA A 27 -5.92 -2.62 -21.77
CA ALA A 27 -5.20 -1.60 -22.53
C ALA A 27 -3.70 -1.47 -22.15
N LEU A 28 -3.29 -2.01 -21.00
CA LEU A 28 -1.88 -1.96 -20.56
C LEU A 28 -1.01 -3.05 -21.19
N GLY A 29 -1.61 -4.06 -21.85
CA GLY A 29 -0.87 -5.14 -22.51
C GLY A 29 0.02 -5.94 -21.54
N HIS A 30 -0.36 -6.04 -20.27
CA HIS A 30 0.47 -6.64 -19.23
C HIS A 30 0.42 -8.17 -19.28
N ASP A 31 1.25 -8.80 -20.13
CA ASP A 31 1.43 -10.26 -20.21
C ASP A 31 0.12 -11.08 -20.24
N GLY A 32 -0.88 -10.59 -20.96
CA GLY A 32 -2.20 -11.22 -21.09
C GLY A 32 -3.13 -11.06 -19.89
N TYR A 33 -2.74 -10.34 -18.84
CA TYR A 33 -3.65 -9.93 -17.76
C TYR A 33 -4.55 -8.79 -18.24
N THR A 34 -5.86 -8.96 -18.07
CA THR A 34 -6.88 -8.00 -18.49
C THR A 34 -7.59 -7.32 -17.32
N SER A 35 -7.41 -7.79 -16.09
CA SER A 35 -8.04 -7.23 -14.91
C SER A 35 -7.08 -7.18 -13.72
N CYS A 36 -7.32 -6.23 -12.82
CA CYS A 36 -6.56 -6.07 -11.58
C CYS A 36 -7.48 -6.05 -10.35
N VAL A 37 -6.90 -6.41 -9.20
CA VAL A 37 -7.50 -6.24 -7.87
C VAL A 37 -6.61 -5.28 -7.09
N ALA A 38 -7.14 -4.12 -6.73
CA ALA A 38 -6.49 -3.15 -5.85
C ALA A 38 -6.92 -3.38 -4.40
N LEU A 39 -5.96 -3.39 -3.47
CA LEU A 39 -6.18 -3.67 -2.06
C LEU A 39 -5.63 -2.53 -1.20
N ALA A 40 -6.35 -2.16 -0.14
CA ALA A 40 -5.84 -1.24 0.87
C ALA A 40 -6.14 -1.73 2.29
N VAL A 41 -5.22 -1.48 3.21
CA VAL A 41 -5.41 -1.67 4.66
C VAL A 41 -5.13 -0.35 5.35
N LYS A 42 -6.03 0.08 6.24
CA LYS A 42 -5.87 1.32 7.00
C LYS A 42 -4.73 1.20 8.01
N ILE A 43 -3.91 2.25 8.09
CA ILE A 43 -2.97 2.41 9.20
C ILE A 43 -3.78 2.90 10.42
N PRO A 44 -3.57 2.36 11.64
CA PRO A 44 -4.30 2.82 12.82
C PRO A 44 -4.08 4.32 13.08
N ALA A 45 -5.15 5.05 13.43
CA ALA A 45 -5.11 6.50 13.55
C ALA A 45 -4.11 7.01 14.61
N GLY A 46 -4.02 6.33 15.76
CA GLY A 46 -3.06 6.67 16.82
C GLY A 46 -1.60 6.56 16.37
N VAL A 47 -1.29 5.54 15.55
CA VAL A 47 0.05 5.36 14.97
C VAL A 47 0.39 6.53 14.07
N ILE A 48 -0.53 6.94 13.19
CA ILE A 48 -0.33 8.07 12.29
C ILE A 48 -0.21 9.38 13.07
N ALA A 49 -1.03 9.60 14.09
CA ALA A 49 -0.98 10.83 14.90
C ALA A 49 0.41 11.04 15.52
N GLY A 50 1.11 9.96 15.85
CA GLY A 50 2.47 9.99 16.38
C GLY A 50 3.58 10.36 15.38
N ILE A 51 3.33 10.39 14.06
CA ILE A 51 4.39 10.61 13.05
C ILE A 51 4.62 12.07 12.67
N LYS A 52 3.95 13.03 13.35
CA LYS A 52 3.98 14.46 13.04
C LYS A 52 5.40 15.01 12.88
N ASP A 53 6.29 14.62 13.79
CA ASP A 53 7.66 15.12 13.86
C ASP A 53 8.68 14.14 13.26
N GLY A 54 8.22 13.03 12.66
CA GLY A 54 9.07 12.01 12.06
C GLY A 54 8.62 10.59 12.37
N PRO A 55 9.35 9.57 11.88
CA PRO A 55 8.97 8.18 12.05
C PRO A 55 9.10 7.77 13.52
N THR A 56 8.16 6.95 13.99
CA THR A 56 8.20 6.31 15.32
C THR A 56 8.45 4.80 15.18
N ARG A 57 8.91 4.16 16.25
CA ARG A 57 9.08 2.70 16.28
C ARG A 57 7.75 1.99 16.01
N GLU A 58 6.67 2.49 16.60
CA GLU A 58 5.32 2.00 16.36
C GLU A 58 4.92 2.10 14.88
N TYR A 59 5.18 3.23 14.22
CA TYR A 59 4.91 3.39 12.79
C TYR A 59 5.72 2.43 11.92
N PHE A 60 7.00 2.21 12.26
CA PHE A 60 7.86 1.26 11.57
C PHE A 60 7.35 -0.18 11.70
N ASP A 61 7.01 -0.61 12.91
CA ASP A 61 6.50 -1.96 13.18
C ASP A 61 5.13 -2.19 12.51
N GLN A 62 4.28 -1.16 12.51
CA GLN A 62 2.99 -1.19 11.79
C GLN A 62 3.18 -1.26 10.29
N TYR A 63 4.14 -0.53 9.72
CA TYR A 63 4.47 -0.61 8.29
C TYR A 63 4.84 -2.05 7.87
N ARG A 64 5.63 -2.77 8.68
CA ARG A 64 5.98 -4.18 8.40
C ARG A 64 4.76 -5.10 8.52
N THR A 65 3.98 -4.93 9.58
CA THR A 65 2.76 -5.72 9.83
C THR A 65 1.73 -5.57 8.70
N LEU A 66 1.49 -4.33 8.26
CA LEU A 66 0.53 -4.03 7.20
C LEU A 66 0.96 -4.57 5.84
N ASN A 67 2.27 -4.53 5.53
CA ASN A 67 2.79 -5.14 4.31
C ASN A 67 2.60 -6.66 4.29
N SER A 68 2.85 -7.35 5.41
CA SER A 68 2.58 -8.80 5.53
C SER A 68 1.10 -9.11 5.33
N ARG A 69 0.21 -8.25 5.84
CA ARG A 69 -1.24 -8.38 5.63
C ARG A 69 -1.64 -8.18 4.17
N LEU A 70 -1.09 -7.17 3.49
CA LEU A 70 -1.33 -6.94 2.06
C LEU A 70 -0.85 -8.14 1.23
N ASP A 71 0.31 -8.72 1.55
CA ASP A 71 0.81 -9.92 0.89
C ASP A 71 -0.13 -11.11 1.06
N SER A 72 -0.70 -11.27 2.27
CA SER A 72 -1.66 -12.33 2.56
C SER A 72 -2.97 -12.16 1.79
N LEU A 73 -3.50 -10.93 1.73
CA LEU A 73 -4.69 -10.60 0.95
C LEU A 73 -4.46 -10.79 -0.56
N ALA A 74 -3.29 -10.39 -1.08
CA ALA A 74 -2.95 -10.58 -2.49
C ALA A 74 -2.86 -12.07 -2.86
N LYS A 75 -2.22 -12.88 -2.00
CA LYS A 75 -2.16 -14.35 -2.16
C LYS A 75 -3.54 -14.99 -2.11
N LEU A 76 -4.38 -14.55 -1.18
CA LEU A 76 -5.75 -15.02 -1.06
C LEU A 76 -6.57 -14.71 -2.32
N ALA A 77 -6.50 -13.48 -2.83
CA ALA A 77 -7.18 -13.10 -4.06
C ALA A 77 -6.70 -13.95 -5.24
N ALA A 78 -5.38 -14.11 -5.41
CA ALA A 78 -4.82 -14.91 -6.49
C ALA A 78 -5.26 -16.39 -6.40
N LYS A 79 -5.25 -16.97 -5.20
CA LYS A 79 -5.73 -18.33 -4.95
C LYS A 79 -7.21 -18.47 -5.31
N TYR A 80 -8.06 -17.58 -4.78
CA TYR A 80 -9.50 -17.59 -5.04
C TYR A 80 -9.84 -17.52 -6.54
N LEU A 81 -9.12 -16.69 -7.29
CA LEU A 81 -9.27 -16.54 -8.75
C LEU A 81 -8.77 -17.78 -9.50
N SER A 82 -7.62 -18.34 -9.08
CA SER A 82 -7.00 -19.52 -9.70
C SER A 82 -7.86 -20.77 -9.53
N GLU A 83 -8.43 -20.99 -8.35
CA GLU A 83 -9.39 -22.09 -8.09
C GLU A 83 -10.65 -22.02 -8.96
N ARG A 84 -10.91 -20.86 -9.57
CA ARG A 84 -12.07 -20.62 -10.46
C ARG A 84 -11.68 -20.60 -11.94
N GLY A 85 -10.47 -21.04 -12.25
CA GLY A 85 -9.97 -21.23 -13.61
C GLY A 85 -9.38 -19.97 -14.25
N HIS A 86 -9.02 -18.95 -13.47
CA HIS A 86 -8.40 -17.73 -13.99
C HIS A 86 -6.90 -17.70 -13.67
N ARG A 87 -6.08 -17.24 -14.63
CA ARG A 87 -4.67 -16.91 -14.34
C ARG A 87 -4.63 -15.69 -13.43
N ALA A 88 -4.06 -15.82 -12.23
CA ALA A 88 -3.90 -14.72 -11.29
C ALA A 88 -2.49 -14.69 -10.69
N LEU A 89 -1.96 -13.49 -10.51
CA LEU A 89 -0.64 -13.26 -9.89
C LEU A 89 -0.82 -12.36 -8.67
N ALA A 90 -0.32 -12.81 -7.52
CA ALA A 90 -0.30 -12.00 -6.31
C ALA A 90 0.87 -11.01 -6.39
N GLN A 91 0.57 -9.71 -6.39
CA GLN A 91 1.58 -8.66 -6.32
C GLN A 91 2.00 -8.45 -4.85
N THR A 92 2.95 -9.26 -4.38
CA THR A 92 3.49 -9.20 -3.01
C THR A 92 4.73 -8.32 -2.94
N THR A 93 5.16 -7.95 -1.74
CA THR A 93 6.40 -7.16 -1.50
C THR A 93 7.66 -7.76 -2.14
N THR A 94 7.67 -9.07 -2.38
CA THR A 94 8.77 -9.80 -3.04
C THR A 94 8.58 -9.99 -4.55
N ALA A 95 7.36 -9.79 -5.06
CA ALA A 95 7.04 -9.93 -6.49
C ALA A 95 7.10 -8.57 -7.23
N VAL A 96 7.22 -7.45 -6.50
CA VAL A 96 7.32 -6.12 -7.09
C VAL A 96 8.57 -6.03 -7.97
N ALA A 97 8.34 -5.90 -9.27
CA ALA A 97 9.36 -5.53 -10.23
C ALA A 97 9.21 -4.05 -10.58
N GLU A 98 10.34 -3.35 -10.73
CA GLU A 98 10.36 -2.01 -11.30
C GLU A 98 10.31 -2.12 -12.83
N SER A 99 9.25 -1.57 -13.44
CA SER A 99 9.17 -1.43 -14.89
C SER A 99 9.37 0.03 -15.29
N ALA A 100 10.25 0.26 -16.26
CA ALA A 100 10.47 1.58 -16.82
C ALA A 100 9.20 2.07 -17.55
N GLY A 101 8.83 3.33 -17.36
CA GLY A 101 7.90 4.03 -18.26
C GLY A 101 6.42 4.15 -17.84
N TYR A 102 5.98 3.58 -16.72
CA TYR A 102 4.57 3.66 -16.27
C TYR A 102 4.35 4.58 -15.05
N ARG A 103 5.13 5.65 -14.91
CA ARG A 103 4.99 6.62 -13.81
C ARG A 103 5.28 8.03 -14.29
N THR A 104 4.51 9.01 -13.82
CA THR A 104 5.00 10.39 -13.77
C THR A 104 6.28 10.38 -12.95
N SER A 105 7.37 10.91 -13.52
CA SER A 105 8.64 11.06 -12.83
C SER A 105 8.40 11.76 -11.50
N ARG A 106 8.84 11.15 -10.40
CA ARG A 106 8.67 11.76 -9.06
C ARG A 106 9.47 13.05 -8.96
N GLU A 107 10.55 13.10 -9.72
CA GLU A 107 11.46 14.24 -9.88
C GLU A 107 10.75 15.47 -10.46
N SER A 108 9.64 15.29 -11.19
CA SER A 108 8.82 16.44 -11.63
C SER A 108 7.95 17.04 -10.53
N LEU A 109 7.78 16.35 -9.39
CA LEU A 109 6.93 16.77 -8.28
C LEU A 109 7.74 17.22 -7.07
N VAL A 110 8.85 16.52 -6.78
CA VAL A 110 9.69 16.74 -5.59
C VAL A 110 11.15 16.40 -5.91
N ASP A 111 12.08 17.01 -5.16
CA ASP A 111 13.47 16.57 -5.14
C ASP A 111 13.57 15.20 -4.43
N VAL A 112 13.68 14.13 -5.23
CA VAL A 112 13.68 12.75 -4.74
C VAL A 112 14.94 12.42 -3.95
N GLU A 113 16.08 13.03 -4.29
CA GLU A 113 17.35 12.78 -3.62
C GLU A 113 17.39 13.46 -2.27
N ALA A 114 17.02 14.75 -2.20
CA ALA A 114 16.89 15.49 -0.95
C ALA A 114 15.85 14.85 -0.02
N CYS A 115 14.71 14.41 -0.57
CA CYS A 115 13.69 13.66 0.17
C CYS A 115 14.25 12.36 0.77
N ARG A 116 14.95 11.56 -0.05
CA ARG A 116 15.55 10.29 0.38
C ARG A 116 16.64 10.49 1.44
N SER A 117 17.48 11.52 1.27
CA SER A 117 18.53 11.88 2.23
C SER A 117 17.93 12.28 3.58
N SER A 118 16.96 13.20 3.55
CA SER A 118 16.27 13.67 4.77
C SER A 118 15.54 12.54 5.48
N ALA A 119 14.85 11.66 4.74
CA ALA A 119 14.16 10.52 5.33
C ALA A 119 15.12 9.53 6.01
N ARG A 120 16.31 9.31 5.46
CA ARG A 120 17.34 8.46 6.07
C ARG A 120 17.95 9.09 7.31
N ALA A 121 18.21 10.40 7.28
CA ALA A 121 18.72 11.12 8.45
C ALA A 121 17.73 11.01 9.62
N LEU A 122 16.44 11.28 9.38
CA LEU A 122 15.38 11.15 10.38
C LEU A 122 15.21 9.72 10.91
N ALA A 123 15.25 8.72 10.01
CA ALA A 123 15.15 7.32 10.42
C ALA A 123 16.34 6.88 11.27
N TRP A 124 17.56 7.34 10.95
CA TRP A 124 18.73 7.08 11.76
C TRP A 124 18.62 7.74 13.13
N GLU A 125 18.25 9.02 13.18
CA GLU A 125 18.09 9.78 14.43
C GLU A 125 17.02 9.17 15.35
N ARG A 126 15.86 8.79 14.81
CA ARG A 126 14.71 8.37 15.63
C ARG A 126 14.61 6.87 15.84
N LEU A 127 15.04 6.07 14.88
CA LEU A 127 14.88 4.61 14.89
C LEU A 127 16.21 3.87 14.99
N HIS A 128 17.35 4.54 14.73
CA HIS A 128 18.65 3.91 14.56
C HIS A 128 18.68 2.86 13.43
N GLU A 129 17.85 3.08 12.40
CA GLU A 129 17.68 2.17 11.26
C GLU A 129 18.10 2.84 9.95
N ARG A 130 18.86 2.11 9.11
CA ARG A 130 19.29 2.59 7.78
C ARG A 130 18.22 2.35 6.71
N ILE A 131 17.09 3.01 6.86
CA ILE A 131 15.92 2.88 5.97
C ILE A 131 15.47 4.23 5.40
N THR A 132 14.67 4.20 4.33
CA THR A 132 14.05 5.40 3.76
C THR A 132 12.59 5.50 4.23
N LEU A 133 12.39 5.91 5.48
CA LEU A 133 11.06 6.03 6.10
C LEU A 133 10.99 7.31 6.94
N CYS A 134 10.13 8.26 6.58
CA CYS A 134 9.89 9.48 7.37
C CYS A 134 8.43 9.71 7.77
N GLY A 135 7.46 9.10 7.06
CA GLY A 135 6.03 9.28 7.31
C GLY A 135 5.45 10.62 6.85
N LYS A 136 6.26 11.57 6.36
CA LYS A 136 5.79 12.93 6.05
C LYS A 136 4.68 12.97 5.01
N CYS A 137 4.80 12.17 3.95
CA CYS A 137 3.76 12.09 2.91
C CYS A 137 2.42 11.55 3.43
N ILE A 138 2.44 10.65 4.41
CA ILE A 138 1.23 10.12 5.06
C ILE A 138 0.63 11.20 5.96
N GLU A 139 1.46 11.88 6.75
CA GLU A 139 1.02 12.93 7.66
C GLU A 139 0.34 14.10 6.94
N VAL A 140 0.93 14.60 5.86
CA VAL A 140 0.38 15.76 5.12
C VAL A 140 -0.76 15.40 4.17
N CYS A 141 -1.00 14.12 3.92
CA CYS A 141 -2.01 13.67 2.95
C CYS A 141 -3.41 14.19 3.35
N PRO A 142 -4.13 14.90 2.46
CA PRO A 142 -5.47 15.41 2.77
C PRO A 142 -6.45 14.33 3.23
N TYR A 143 -6.37 13.14 2.64
CA TYR A 143 -7.19 11.99 3.04
C TYR A 143 -6.83 11.49 4.44
N THR A 144 -5.55 11.44 4.78
CA THR A 144 -5.10 11.09 6.13
C THR A 144 -5.56 12.14 7.14
N ARG A 145 -5.43 13.43 6.84
CA ARG A 145 -5.89 14.51 7.72
C ARG A 145 -7.41 14.41 7.96
N ALA A 146 -8.20 14.12 6.93
CA ALA A 146 -9.64 13.89 7.06
C ALA A 146 -9.95 12.64 7.90
N TYR A 147 -9.21 11.54 7.70
CA TYR A 147 -9.33 10.32 8.50
C TYR A 147 -9.05 10.57 9.98
N LEU A 148 -7.96 11.27 10.31
CA LEU A 148 -7.61 11.58 11.70
C LEU A 148 -8.66 12.46 12.39
N LYS A 149 -9.24 13.45 11.70
CA LYS A 149 -10.36 14.25 12.23
C LYS A 149 -11.57 13.37 12.56
N LYS A 150 -11.91 12.43 11.67
CA LYS A 150 -13.03 11.49 11.87
C LYS A 150 -12.80 10.58 13.08
N GLU A 151 -11.56 10.24 13.36
CA GLU A 151 -11.15 9.40 14.51
C GLU A 151 -10.85 10.22 15.78
N ASN A 152 -11.15 11.53 15.80
CA ASN A 152 -10.90 12.46 16.92
C ASN A 152 -9.42 12.56 17.34
N MET A 153 -8.50 12.50 16.37
CA MET A 153 -7.04 12.60 16.57
C MET A 153 -6.44 13.94 16.12
N LEU A 154 -7.26 14.85 15.54
CA LEU A 154 -6.89 16.19 15.07
C LEU A 154 -7.99 17.20 15.34
#